data_AF-A0A8H5NPA9-F1
#
_entry.id   AF-A0A8H5NPA9-F1
#
_cell.length_a   1.000
_cell.length_b   1.000
_cell.length_c   1.000
_cell.angle_alpha   90.00
_cell.angle_beta   90.00
_cell.angle_gamma   90.00
#
_symmetry.space_group_name_H-M   'P 1'
#
loop_
_entity.id
_entity.type
_entity.pdbx_description
1 polymer ?
#
loop_
_entity_poly.entity_id
_entity_poly.type
_entity_poly.pdbx_seq_one_letter_code
_entity_poly.pdbx_strand_id
1 'polypeptide(L)'
;MLSPAISTTISTPGRARASCEPCRSRKVRCSGEYPKRAGRPKRPRVIARAPGREDDRGPSPAQSNAPRIPTVTEEPPSPREPNADIPPYLTDFESFAPAQSHSDILTQTDINASCACLSILYLLLNRLGVRTELIVPDDLATLRNTFERATDVLQCSKCPLRFSSVLQNAGILGILCVCIAESYVRLIKTIDARAIEATGKGEKLNVALNPLGQSLTSNDTVLVPIEVSPEQWKSLMYNVVKSEIFGIDNHRDKSFVAFIERLEERQTRWHTLPTAPDCPPTYQSACSSSDELPLCLTITKAARKVLDPIASILE
;
A
#
# COMPACT_ATOMS: atom_id res chain seq x y z
N MET A 1 -44.34 -23.40 41.94
CA MET A 1 -42.90 -23.31 42.29
C MET A 1 -42.23 -22.34 41.34
N LEU A 2 -42.16 -21.06 41.71
CA LEU A 2 -41.46 -20.01 40.98
C LEU A 2 -40.82 -19.10 42.03
N SER A 3 -39.51 -19.22 42.20
CA SER A 3 -38.70 -18.33 43.03
C SER A 3 -38.23 -17.14 42.20
N PRO A 4 -38.13 -15.93 42.76
CA PRO A 4 -37.48 -14.79 42.13
C PRO A 4 -35.97 -14.79 42.43
N ALA A 5 -35.15 -14.51 41.42
CA ALA A 5 -33.72 -14.27 41.61
C ALA A 5 -33.44 -12.75 41.68
N ILE A 6 -32.75 -12.40 42.75
CA ILE A 6 -32.40 -11.07 43.24
C ILE A 6 -31.28 -10.47 42.37
N SER A 7 -31.45 -9.21 41.96
CA SER A 7 -30.37 -8.37 41.43
C SER A 7 -29.41 -8.00 42.55
N THR A 8 -28.18 -8.49 42.49
CA THR A 8 -27.10 -8.11 43.41
C THR A 8 -26.09 -7.24 42.65
N THR A 9 -26.14 -5.93 42.91
CA THR A 9 -25.12 -4.96 42.51
C THR A 9 -23.86 -5.16 43.33
N ILE A 10 -22.83 -5.77 42.72
CA ILE A 10 -21.50 -5.83 43.31
C ILE A 10 -20.76 -4.55 42.92
N SER A 11 -20.59 -3.66 43.91
CA SER A 11 -19.69 -2.53 43.86
C SER A 11 -18.28 -3.02 44.22
N THR A 12 -17.34 -2.94 43.27
CA THR A 12 -15.91 -3.18 43.54
C THR A 12 -15.17 -1.87 43.88
N PRO A 13 -14.24 -1.91 44.84
CA PRO A 13 -13.58 -0.72 45.40
C PRO A 13 -12.49 -0.16 44.47
N GLY A 14 -12.21 1.13 44.67
CA GLY A 14 -11.43 1.99 43.78
C GLY A 14 -10.02 1.49 43.44
N ARG A 15 -9.79 1.26 42.15
CA ARG A 15 -8.51 1.54 41.50
C ARG A 15 -8.57 2.98 40.99
N ALA A 16 -7.63 3.83 41.43
CA ALA A 16 -7.46 5.16 40.86
C ALA A 16 -7.13 5.02 39.36
N ARG A 17 -8.14 5.17 38.49
CA ARG A 17 -7.93 5.13 37.04
C ARG A 17 -7.18 6.40 36.62
N ALA A 18 -6.09 6.21 35.87
CA ALA A 18 -5.39 7.31 35.23
C ALA A 18 -6.36 8.08 34.32
N SER A 19 -6.33 9.41 34.38
CA SER A 19 -7.16 10.27 33.52
C SER A 19 -6.66 10.18 32.07
N CYS A 20 -7.59 10.07 31.11
CA CYS A 20 -7.22 10.07 29.68
C CYS A 20 -6.59 11.41 29.25
N GLU A 21 -5.79 11.39 28.18
CA GLU A 21 -5.06 12.54 27.63
C GLU A 21 -5.92 13.82 27.55
N PRO A 22 -7.15 13.78 26.97
CA PRO A 22 -7.97 14.98 26.80
C PRO A 22 -8.43 15.60 28.13
N CYS A 23 -8.75 14.77 29.13
CA CYS A 23 -9.13 15.25 30.47
C CYS A 23 -7.92 15.82 31.21
N ARG A 24 -6.73 15.23 31.00
CA ARG A 24 -5.46 15.73 31.54
C ARG A 24 -5.12 17.12 31.01
N SER A 25 -5.23 17.33 29.69
CA SER A 25 -4.98 18.63 29.06
C SER A 25 -5.95 19.72 29.54
N ARG A 26 -7.18 19.33 29.91
CA ARG A 26 -8.22 20.26 30.41
C ARG A 26 -8.25 20.40 31.93
N LYS A 27 -7.39 19.68 32.67
CA LYS A 27 -7.36 19.64 34.14
C LYS A 27 -8.72 19.33 34.79
N VAL A 28 -9.50 18.45 34.16
CA VAL A 28 -10.82 18.01 34.67
C VAL A 28 -10.79 16.54 35.09
N ARG A 29 -11.64 16.17 36.06
CA ARG A 29 -11.74 14.79 36.56
C ARG A 29 -12.37 13.89 35.49
N CYS A 30 -11.69 12.82 35.09
CA CYS A 30 -12.16 11.89 34.07
C CYS A 30 -13.27 10.98 34.63
N SER A 31 -14.47 11.02 34.06
CA SER A 31 -15.61 10.17 34.45
C SER A 31 -15.52 8.73 33.93
N GLY A 32 -14.63 8.45 32.98
CA GLY A 32 -14.37 7.09 32.49
C GLY A 32 -15.40 6.54 31.50
N GLU A 33 -16.41 7.32 31.12
CA GLU A 33 -17.33 6.98 30.03
C GLU A 33 -16.77 7.51 28.71
N TYR A 34 -16.51 6.61 27.75
CA TYR A 34 -16.09 6.98 26.41
C TYR A 34 -17.25 7.66 25.66
N PRO A 35 -17.13 8.92 25.21
CA PRO A 35 -18.13 9.51 24.34
C PRO A 35 -18.06 8.85 22.95
N LYS A 36 -19.21 8.37 22.47
CA LYS A 36 -19.39 7.90 21.09
C LYS A 36 -19.02 9.02 20.12
N ARG A 37 -18.27 8.68 19.06
CA ARG A 37 -17.71 9.60 18.06
C ARG A 37 -18.76 10.59 17.54
N ALA A 38 -18.62 11.86 17.90
CA ALA A 38 -19.29 12.98 17.23
C ALA A 38 -18.40 13.51 16.09
N GLY A 39 -19.05 13.94 15.01
CA GLY A 39 -18.48 14.15 13.68
C GLY A 39 -17.38 15.20 13.53
N ARG A 40 -16.78 15.12 12.33
CA ARG A 40 -15.70 15.91 11.74
C ARG A 40 -15.79 17.43 11.98
N PRO A 41 -14.73 18.12 12.46
CA PRO A 41 -14.69 19.57 12.54
C PRO A 41 -14.53 20.23 11.15
N LYS A 42 -15.31 21.28 10.87
CA LYS A 42 -15.16 22.15 9.68
C LYS A 42 -13.96 23.11 9.86
N ARG A 43 -13.16 23.27 8.81
CA ARG A 43 -12.06 24.26 8.72
C ARG A 43 -12.59 25.71 8.75
N PRO A 44 -11.92 26.66 9.41
CA PRO A 44 -12.23 28.08 9.30
C PRO A 44 -11.74 28.67 7.96
N ARG A 45 -12.58 29.52 7.35
CA ARG A 45 -12.20 30.41 6.24
C ARG A 45 -11.43 31.62 6.79
N VAL A 46 -10.27 31.92 6.21
CA VAL A 46 -9.54 33.18 6.42
C VAL A 46 -10.11 34.23 5.47
N ILE A 47 -10.55 35.36 6.03
CA ILE A 47 -10.99 36.54 5.30
C ILE A 47 -9.78 37.47 5.11
N ALA A 48 -9.54 37.88 3.86
CA ALA A 48 -8.55 38.89 3.50
C ALA A 48 -9.05 40.31 3.82
N ARG A 49 -8.16 41.16 4.34
CA ARG A 49 -8.28 42.63 4.29
C ARG A 49 -6.92 43.25 3.98
N ALA A 50 -6.95 44.28 3.14
CA ALA A 50 -5.83 44.93 2.48
C ALA A 50 -5.33 46.19 3.27
N PRO A 51 -4.54 47.12 2.69
CA PRO A 51 -3.18 47.43 3.14
C PRO A 51 -3.03 48.84 3.77
N GLY A 52 -1.91 49.07 4.48
CA GLY A 52 -1.54 50.37 5.04
C GLY A 52 -0.03 50.53 5.20
N ARG A 53 0.48 51.65 4.70
CA ARG A 53 1.87 52.13 4.47
C ARG A 53 2.80 52.30 5.70
N GLU A 54 4.12 52.30 5.39
CA GLU A 54 5.26 53.18 5.80
C GLU A 54 5.35 53.58 7.30
N ASP A 55 6.48 53.55 8.02
CA ASP A 55 7.83 54.02 7.68
C ASP A 55 8.87 53.66 8.79
N ASP A 56 10.12 53.47 8.35
CA ASP A 56 11.40 53.99 8.92
C ASP A 56 12.07 53.50 10.24
N ARG A 57 13.43 53.49 10.16
CA ARG A 57 14.52 53.41 11.18
C ARG A 57 15.08 52.05 11.66
N GLY A 58 16.33 51.77 11.22
CA GLY A 58 17.35 51.06 12.02
C GLY A 58 18.04 51.99 13.04
N PRO A 59 19.19 51.66 13.69
CA PRO A 59 20.13 50.53 13.47
C PRO A 59 20.54 49.71 14.73
N SER A 60 21.41 48.71 14.51
CA SER A 60 22.17 47.79 15.43
C SER A 60 22.89 48.46 16.63
N PRO A 61 23.48 47.76 17.67
CA PRO A 61 24.24 46.48 17.58
C PRO A 61 24.26 45.51 18.81
N ALA A 62 24.86 44.32 18.57
CA ALA A 62 25.71 43.47 19.44
C ALA A 62 25.20 42.88 20.79
N GLN A 63 25.24 41.53 20.89
CA GLN A 63 25.86 40.71 21.98
C GLN A 63 25.56 39.23 21.70
N SER A 64 26.55 38.42 21.29
CA SER A 64 27.27 37.46 22.14
C SER A 64 26.40 36.72 23.15
N ASN A 65 26.17 35.41 22.95
CA ASN A 65 26.46 34.36 23.93
C ASN A 65 26.08 32.97 23.37
N ALA A 66 27.06 32.05 23.39
CA ALA A 66 26.89 30.63 23.12
C ALA A 66 26.19 29.91 24.29
N PRO A 67 25.47 28.79 24.06
CA PRO A 67 25.14 27.85 25.12
C PRO A 67 25.97 26.57 25.06
N ARG A 68 26.48 26.23 26.25
CA ARG A 68 27.20 25.03 26.68
C ARG A 68 26.45 23.73 26.42
N ILE A 69 27.25 22.71 26.09
CA ILE A 69 26.96 21.28 26.23
C ILE A 69 26.75 20.94 27.72
N PRO A 70 25.69 20.19 28.10
CA PRO A 70 25.63 19.49 29.37
C PRO A 70 26.02 18.02 29.23
N THR A 71 26.96 17.64 30.08
CA THR A 71 27.48 16.30 30.38
C THR A 71 26.37 15.32 30.78
N VAL A 72 26.44 14.11 30.25
CA VAL A 72 25.60 12.95 30.58
C VAL A 72 26.07 12.36 31.90
N THR A 73 25.17 12.22 32.87
CA THR A 73 25.37 11.43 34.09
C THR A 73 24.61 10.12 33.93
N GLU A 74 25.33 9.00 34.01
CA GLU A 74 24.80 7.63 34.01
C GLU A 74 24.09 7.32 35.34
N GLU A 75 22.90 6.72 35.28
CA GLU A 75 22.19 6.09 36.40
C GLU A 75 21.84 4.62 36.01
N PRO A 76 21.91 3.64 36.93
CA PRO A 76 21.87 2.22 36.62
C PRO A 76 20.43 1.66 36.51
N PRO A 77 20.21 0.54 35.78
CA PRO A 77 18.86 0.05 35.48
C PRO A 77 18.27 -0.81 36.61
N SER A 78 17.05 -0.47 37.01
CA SER A 78 16.16 -1.26 37.88
C SER A 78 15.25 -2.18 37.03
N PRO A 79 14.80 -3.35 37.54
CA PRO A 79 14.21 -4.43 36.74
C PRO A 79 12.75 -4.14 36.34
N ARG A 80 12.41 -4.39 35.06
CA ARG A 80 11.05 -4.26 34.53
C ARG A 80 10.27 -5.57 34.64
N GLU A 81 9.05 -5.49 35.15
CA GLU A 81 8.02 -6.53 35.08
C GLU A 81 7.48 -6.72 33.65
N PRO A 82 6.99 -7.92 33.28
CA PRO A 82 6.52 -8.22 31.92
C PRO A 82 5.08 -7.76 31.68
N ASN A 83 4.87 -6.89 30.69
CA ASN A 83 3.55 -6.54 30.16
C ASN A 83 3.04 -7.67 29.25
N ALA A 84 1.98 -8.36 29.70
CA ALA A 84 1.16 -9.20 28.87
C ALA A 84 0.15 -8.32 28.11
N ASP A 85 0.24 -8.30 26.77
CA ASP A 85 -0.85 -8.12 25.79
C ASP A 85 -0.25 -7.86 24.38
N ILE A 86 0.68 -8.71 23.95
CA ILE A 86 1.22 -8.72 22.59
C ILE A 86 0.79 -10.04 21.94
N PRO A 87 0.11 -10.02 20.78
CA PRO A 87 -0.23 -11.24 20.04
C PRO A 87 1.03 -12.09 19.78
N PRO A 88 0.96 -13.42 19.94
CA PRO A 88 2.15 -14.28 19.99
C PRO A 88 3.04 -14.27 18.73
N TYR A 89 2.56 -13.70 17.61
CA TYR A 89 3.35 -13.55 16.38
C TYR A 89 4.24 -12.29 16.35
N LEU A 90 4.05 -11.34 17.27
CA LEU A 90 4.81 -10.09 17.33
C LEU A 90 5.93 -10.11 18.38
N THR A 91 5.88 -11.02 19.36
CA THR A 91 6.89 -11.14 20.42
C THR A 91 8.24 -11.69 19.93
N ASP A 92 8.27 -12.44 18.83
CA ASP A 92 9.50 -13.06 18.32
C ASP A 92 10.34 -12.13 17.42
N PHE A 93 9.82 -10.97 17.02
CA PHE A 93 10.57 -10.05 16.14
C PHE A 93 11.62 -9.22 16.89
N GLU A 94 11.41 -8.95 18.19
CA GLU A 94 12.31 -8.14 19.02
C GLU A 94 13.45 -8.93 19.71
N SER A 95 13.43 -10.28 19.67
CA SER A 95 14.49 -11.11 20.26
C SER A 95 15.68 -11.41 19.32
N PHE A 96 15.66 -10.97 18.07
CA PHE A 96 16.79 -11.13 17.14
C PHE A 96 17.71 -9.91 17.16
N ALA A 97 18.31 -9.63 18.32
CA ALA A 97 19.54 -8.85 18.37
C ALA A 97 20.51 -9.40 19.42
N PRO A 98 21.52 -10.14 18.97
CA PRO A 98 22.87 -9.87 19.41
C PRO A 98 23.66 -9.34 18.22
N ALA A 99 24.30 -8.19 18.42
CA ALA A 99 25.32 -7.66 17.54
C ALA A 99 26.40 -8.74 17.34
N GLN A 100 26.44 -9.35 16.16
CA GLN A 100 27.63 -10.06 15.70
C GLN A 100 28.32 -9.19 14.65
N SER A 101 29.57 -8.86 14.94
CA SER A 101 30.51 -8.24 14.03
C SER A 101 30.76 -9.17 12.84
N HIS A 102 30.04 -8.98 11.73
CA HIS A 102 30.26 -9.69 10.48
C HIS A 102 30.96 -8.75 9.48
N SER A 103 32.28 -8.61 9.61
CA SER A 103 33.11 -7.93 8.60
C SER A 103 33.63 -8.87 7.51
N ASP A 104 33.26 -10.16 7.50
CA ASP A 104 33.85 -11.16 6.57
C ASP A 104 32.83 -12.03 5.78
N ILE A 105 31.63 -11.51 5.48
CA ILE A 105 30.66 -12.20 4.59
C ILE A 105 30.40 -11.34 3.34
N LEU A 106 31.43 -11.15 2.54
CA LEU A 106 31.30 -10.79 1.12
C LEU A 106 32.14 -11.77 0.29
N THR A 107 31.90 -13.06 0.48
CA THR A 107 32.38 -14.08 -0.45
C THR A 107 31.44 -14.14 -1.66
N GLN A 108 32.06 -14.13 -2.83
CA GLN A 108 31.50 -13.92 -4.17
C GLN A 108 30.41 -14.92 -4.62
N THR A 109 30.03 -15.87 -3.77
CA THR A 109 28.99 -16.89 -3.96
C THR A 109 27.58 -16.43 -3.57
N ASP A 110 27.42 -15.45 -2.66
CA ASP A 110 26.10 -14.97 -2.19
C ASP A 110 25.38 -14.02 -3.17
N ILE A 111 26.13 -13.41 -4.09
CA ILE A 111 25.57 -12.52 -5.13
C ILE A 111 24.75 -13.33 -6.14
N ASN A 112 25.13 -14.60 -6.38
CA ASN A 112 24.39 -15.51 -7.25
C ASN A 112 23.14 -16.11 -6.58
N ALA A 113 23.07 -16.11 -5.24
CA ALA A 113 21.95 -16.64 -4.48
C ALA A 113 20.86 -15.59 -4.16
N SER A 114 21.20 -14.31 -4.12
CA SER A 114 20.26 -13.23 -3.80
C SER A 114 19.50 -12.72 -5.05
N CYS A 115 18.31 -12.13 -4.83
CA CYS A 115 17.51 -11.48 -5.87
C CYS A 115 17.16 -10.04 -5.45
N ALA A 116 17.01 -9.15 -6.44
CA ALA A 116 16.64 -7.74 -6.20
C ALA A 116 15.12 -7.50 -6.08
N CYS A 117 14.32 -8.56 -5.93
CA CYS A 117 12.85 -8.49 -6.01
C CYS A 117 12.23 -7.51 -5.02
N LEU A 118 12.71 -7.47 -3.76
CA LEU A 118 12.18 -6.56 -2.75
C LEU A 118 12.37 -5.09 -3.18
N SER A 119 13.58 -4.74 -3.63
CA SER A 119 13.89 -3.40 -4.13
C SER A 119 13.07 -3.05 -5.37
N ILE A 120 12.90 -3.99 -6.30
CA ILE A 120 12.03 -3.81 -7.47
C ILE A 120 10.60 -3.47 -7.02
N LEU A 121 10.03 -4.23 -6.09
CA LEU A 121 8.65 -3.98 -5.62
C LEU A 121 8.48 -2.60 -5.00
N TYR A 122 9.42 -2.13 -4.18
CA TYR A 122 9.35 -0.77 -3.62
C TYR A 122 9.51 0.31 -4.69
N LEU A 123 10.35 0.10 -5.70
CA LEU A 123 10.47 1.02 -6.83
C LEU A 123 9.16 1.09 -7.64
N LEU A 124 8.48 -0.05 -7.85
CA LEU A 124 7.18 -0.10 -8.52
C LEU A 124 6.11 0.61 -7.70
N LEU A 125 6.06 0.39 -6.38
CA LEU A 125 5.13 1.10 -5.49
C LEU A 125 5.37 2.60 -5.49
N ASN A 126 6.63 3.04 -5.40
CA ASN A 126 6.96 4.47 -5.45
C ASN A 126 6.53 5.10 -6.79
N ARG A 127 6.74 4.38 -7.91
CA ARG A 127 6.33 4.84 -9.24
C ARG A 127 4.82 5.08 -9.34
N LEU A 128 4.00 4.20 -8.75
CA LEU A 128 2.54 4.37 -8.73
C LEU A 128 2.07 5.38 -7.66
N GLY A 129 2.71 5.40 -6.50
CA GLY A 129 2.32 6.21 -5.35
C GLY A 129 2.54 7.72 -5.53
N VAL A 130 3.51 8.12 -6.34
CA VAL A 130 3.79 9.55 -6.61
C VAL A 130 2.82 10.16 -7.62
N ARG A 131 2.14 9.36 -8.44
CA ARG A 131 1.28 9.87 -9.52
C ARG A 131 -0.15 10.08 -9.04
N THR A 132 -0.53 11.34 -8.81
CA THR A 132 -1.91 11.73 -8.47
C THR A 132 -2.81 11.89 -9.69
N GLU A 133 -2.25 12.33 -10.81
CA GLU A 133 -2.94 12.56 -12.07
C GLU A 133 -2.44 11.55 -13.11
N LEU A 134 -3.38 10.95 -13.85
CA LEU A 134 -3.08 10.00 -14.93
C LEU A 134 -3.45 10.63 -16.27
N ILE A 135 -2.58 10.48 -17.26
CA ILE A 135 -2.68 10.96 -18.63
C ILE A 135 -2.78 9.75 -19.57
N VAL A 136 -3.88 9.68 -20.32
CA VAL A 136 -4.11 8.66 -21.34
C VAL A 136 -3.53 9.15 -22.67
N PRO A 137 -2.76 8.34 -23.42
CA PRO A 137 -2.51 6.90 -23.25
C PRO A 137 -1.20 6.55 -22.52
N ASP A 138 -0.33 7.50 -22.22
CA ASP A 138 1.04 7.24 -21.73
C ASP A 138 1.08 6.47 -20.40
N ASP A 139 0.12 6.72 -19.51
CA ASP A 139 0.06 6.02 -18.23
C ASP A 139 -0.40 4.56 -18.35
N LEU A 140 -1.10 4.17 -19.42
CA LEU A 140 -1.36 2.75 -19.71
C LEU A 140 -0.06 1.99 -19.97
N ALA A 141 0.84 2.57 -20.77
CA ALA A 141 2.14 1.96 -21.02
C ALA A 141 2.96 1.85 -19.73
N THR A 142 2.92 2.87 -18.87
CA THR A 142 3.55 2.77 -17.55
C THR A 142 2.95 1.64 -16.70
N LEU A 143 1.62 1.48 -16.70
CA LEU A 143 0.95 0.46 -15.92
C LEU A 143 1.30 -0.96 -16.42
N ARG A 144 1.32 -1.18 -17.74
CA ARG A 144 1.81 -2.43 -18.35
C ARG A 144 3.24 -2.76 -17.96
N ASN A 145 4.15 -1.80 -18.09
CA ASN A 145 5.55 -2.01 -17.70
C ASN A 145 5.68 -2.33 -16.20
N THR A 146 4.87 -1.70 -15.35
CA THR A 146 4.84 -1.98 -13.91
C THR A 146 4.37 -3.41 -13.65
N PHE A 147 3.33 -3.83 -14.36
CA PHE A 147 2.76 -5.16 -14.30
C PHE A 147 3.72 -6.26 -14.79
N GLU A 148 4.43 -6.04 -15.90
CA GLU A 148 5.44 -6.96 -16.42
C GLU A 148 6.56 -7.19 -15.40
N ARG A 149 7.07 -6.12 -14.78
CA ARG A 149 8.11 -6.22 -13.74
C ARG A 149 7.61 -6.90 -12.48
N ALA A 150 6.34 -6.72 -12.13
CA ALA A 150 5.71 -7.47 -11.04
C ALA A 150 5.59 -8.97 -11.37
N THR A 151 5.38 -9.31 -12.64
CA THR A 151 5.37 -10.69 -13.14
C THR A 151 6.74 -11.35 -12.99
N ASP A 152 7.83 -10.64 -13.30
CA ASP A 152 9.20 -11.14 -13.07
C ASP A 152 9.43 -11.50 -11.59
N VAL A 153 8.93 -10.65 -10.68
CA VAL A 153 9.04 -10.91 -9.23
C VAL A 153 8.17 -12.09 -8.79
N LEU A 154 6.97 -12.23 -9.34
CA LEU A 154 6.10 -13.37 -9.07
C LEU A 154 6.75 -14.71 -9.48
N GLN A 155 7.43 -14.71 -10.63
CA GLN A 155 8.10 -15.87 -11.23
C GLN A 155 9.51 -16.12 -10.69
N CYS A 156 10.02 -15.27 -9.81
CA CYS A 156 11.35 -15.43 -9.24
C CYS A 156 11.49 -16.78 -8.51
N SER A 157 12.48 -17.58 -8.93
CA SER A 157 12.79 -18.90 -8.35
C SER A 157 13.50 -18.82 -7.00
N LYS A 158 14.09 -17.67 -6.66
CA LYS A 158 14.88 -17.47 -5.43
C LYS A 158 14.02 -17.10 -4.22
N CYS A 159 13.04 -16.21 -4.39
CA CYS A 159 12.21 -15.71 -3.29
C CYS A 159 11.50 -16.81 -2.48
N PRO A 160 10.94 -17.87 -3.09
CA PRO A 160 10.22 -18.92 -2.36
C PRO A 160 11.10 -19.72 -1.39
N LEU A 161 12.42 -19.71 -1.60
CA LEU A 161 13.38 -20.52 -0.84
C LEU A 161 13.77 -19.89 0.50
N ARG A 162 13.33 -18.66 0.79
CA ARG A 162 13.62 -17.95 2.04
C ARG A 162 12.33 -17.44 2.66
N PHE A 163 12.08 -17.84 3.91
CA PHE A 163 10.85 -17.55 4.64
C PHE A 163 10.49 -16.05 4.68
N SER A 164 11.46 -15.21 5.02
CA SER A 164 11.26 -13.76 5.06
C SER A 164 10.98 -13.17 3.68
N SER A 165 11.71 -13.61 2.66
CA SER A 165 11.60 -13.08 1.30
C SER A 165 10.25 -13.38 0.68
N VAL A 166 9.75 -14.62 0.79
CA VAL A 166 8.47 -14.99 0.19
C VAL A 166 7.30 -14.27 0.84
N LEU A 167 7.28 -14.15 2.18
CA LEU A 167 6.21 -13.46 2.89
C LEU A 167 6.22 -11.96 2.64
N GLN A 168 7.38 -11.30 2.71
CA GLN A 168 7.50 -9.88 2.45
C GLN A 168 7.15 -9.56 0.99
N ASN A 169 7.70 -10.30 0.03
CA ASN A 169 7.43 -10.04 -1.38
C ASN A 169 5.96 -10.31 -1.73
N ALA A 170 5.32 -11.30 -1.11
CA ALA A 170 3.90 -11.56 -1.30
C ALA A 170 3.01 -10.45 -0.74
N GLY A 171 3.30 -9.94 0.46
CA GLY A 171 2.58 -8.81 1.04
C GLY A 171 2.69 -7.57 0.18
N ILE A 172 3.91 -7.22 -0.25
CA ILE A 172 4.16 -6.04 -1.08
C ILE A 172 3.57 -6.21 -2.49
N LEU A 173 3.66 -7.41 -3.09
CA LEU A 173 2.96 -7.71 -4.34
C LEU A 173 1.45 -7.52 -4.21
N GLY A 174 0.85 -7.99 -3.12
CA GLY A 174 -0.57 -7.78 -2.84
C GLY A 174 -0.93 -6.29 -2.78
N ILE A 175 -0.12 -5.48 -2.08
CA ILE A 175 -0.31 -4.02 -2.02
C ILE A 175 -0.17 -3.40 -3.42
N LEU A 176 0.84 -3.82 -4.18
CA LEU A 176 1.05 -3.37 -5.56
C LEU A 176 -0.16 -3.70 -6.44
N CYS A 177 -0.77 -4.89 -6.28
CA CYS A 177 -2.00 -5.24 -6.99
C CYS A 177 -3.14 -4.26 -6.67
N VAL A 178 -3.32 -3.89 -5.40
CA VAL A 178 -4.33 -2.90 -5.02
C VAL A 178 -4.04 -1.56 -5.70
N CYS A 179 -2.78 -1.08 -5.68
CA CYS A 179 -2.40 0.17 -6.34
C CYS A 179 -2.61 0.13 -7.86
N ILE A 180 -2.34 -1.00 -8.52
CA ILE A 180 -2.59 -1.19 -9.95
C ILE A 180 -4.10 -1.15 -10.23
N ALA A 181 -4.90 -1.88 -9.44
CA ALA A 181 -6.36 -1.90 -9.57
C ALA A 181 -6.97 -0.50 -9.42
N GLU A 182 -6.55 0.25 -8.39
CA GLU A 182 -6.97 1.64 -8.19
C GLU A 182 -6.52 2.57 -9.32
N SER A 183 -5.36 2.29 -9.94
CA SER A 183 -4.88 3.06 -11.09
C SER A 183 -5.76 2.83 -12.32
N TYR A 184 -6.24 1.62 -12.57
CA TYR A 184 -7.25 1.37 -13.60
C TYR A 184 -8.56 2.11 -13.33
N VAL A 185 -9.04 2.13 -12.07
CA VAL A 185 -10.23 2.91 -11.70
C VAL A 185 -10.06 4.40 -12.02
N ARG A 186 -8.90 4.97 -11.66
CA ARG A 186 -8.61 6.38 -11.96
C ARG A 186 -8.50 6.62 -13.46
N LEU A 187 -7.89 5.71 -14.20
CA LEU A 187 -7.72 5.82 -15.64
C LEU A 187 -9.07 5.84 -16.37
N ILE A 188 -10.01 4.96 -15.99
CA ILE A 188 -11.37 4.95 -16.54
C ILE A 188 -12.05 6.32 -16.33
N LYS A 189 -11.93 6.89 -15.14
CA LYS A 189 -12.45 8.24 -14.85
C LYS A 189 -11.79 9.32 -15.69
N THR A 190 -10.48 9.23 -15.95
CA THR A 190 -9.77 10.14 -16.84
C THR A 190 -10.28 10.01 -18.29
N ILE A 191 -10.50 8.79 -18.76
CA ILE A 191 -11.06 8.52 -20.10
C ILE A 191 -12.45 9.18 -20.22
N ASP A 192 -13.32 8.98 -19.22
CA ASP A 192 -14.63 9.62 -19.17
C ASP A 192 -14.54 11.15 -19.23
N ALA A 193 -13.70 11.74 -18.38
CA ALA A 193 -13.54 13.18 -18.31
C ALA A 193 -13.03 13.77 -19.64
N ARG A 194 -12.06 13.12 -20.28
CA ARG A 194 -11.49 13.57 -21.56
C ARG A 194 -12.48 13.45 -22.70
N ALA A 195 -13.27 12.38 -22.74
CA ALA A 195 -14.33 12.22 -23.74
C ALA A 195 -15.40 13.32 -23.60
N ILE A 196 -15.88 13.58 -22.38
CA ILE A 196 -16.86 14.64 -22.11
C ILE A 196 -16.32 16.02 -22.50
N GLU A 197 -15.07 16.32 -22.15
CA GLU A 197 -14.43 17.60 -22.50
C GLU A 197 -14.30 17.77 -24.02
N ALA A 198 -13.87 16.74 -24.73
CA ALA A 198 -13.71 16.78 -26.18
C ALA A 198 -15.07 16.96 -26.89
N THR A 199 -16.12 16.26 -26.44
CA THR A 199 -17.48 16.47 -26.94
C THR A 199 -17.95 17.91 -26.70
N GLY A 200 -17.71 18.47 -25.52
CA GLY A 200 -18.06 19.86 -25.20
C GLY A 200 -17.34 20.90 -26.05
N LYS A 201 -16.13 20.59 -26.54
CA LYS A 201 -15.34 21.46 -27.42
C LYS A 201 -15.54 21.19 -28.91
N GLY A 202 -16.25 20.12 -29.29
CA GLY A 202 -16.33 19.65 -30.67
C GLY A 202 -14.99 19.16 -31.23
N GLU A 203 -14.09 18.71 -30.35
CA GLU A 203 -12.74 18.23 -30.68
C GLU A 203 -12.78 16.76 -31.08
N LYS A 204 -11.98 16.37 -32.09
CA LYS A 204 -11.71 14.96 -32.39
C LYS A 204 -10.47 14.48 -31.63
N LEU A 205 -10.46 13.22 -31.23
CA LEU A 205 -9.36 12.64 -30.46
C LEU A 205 -8.52 11.72 -31.35
N ASN A 206 -7.21 11.68 -31.10
CA ASN A 206 -6.30 10.85 -31.86
C ASN A 206 -6.09 9.48 -31.19
N VAL A 207 -6.05 8.44 -32.01
CA VAL A 207 -5.61 7.09 -31.63
C VAL A 207 -4.45 6.69 -32.53
N ALA A 208 -3.38 6.18 -31.93
CA ALA A 208 -2.27 5.60 -32.65
C ALA A 208 -2.57 4.13 -32.98
N LEU A 209 -2.75 3.80 -34.26
CA LEU A 209 -2.85 2.41 -34.71
C LEU A 209 -1.49 1.91 -35.19
N ASN A 210 -1.18 0.65 -34.88
CA ASN A 210 -0.11 -0.11 -35.52
C ASN A 210 -0.69 -0.87 -36.72
N PRO A 211 -0.46 -0.43 -37.97
CA PRO A 211 -1.17 -0.97 -39.14
C PRO A 211 -0.80 -2.41 -39.49
N LEU A 212 0.36 -2.91 -39.02
CA LEU A 212 0.90 -4.21 -39.43
C LEU A 212 0.70 -5.35 -38.42
N GLY A 213 0.09 -5.09 -37.26
CA GLY A 213 -0.06 -6.12 -36.21
C GLY A 213 1.27 -6.73 -35.73
N GLN A 214 2.40 -6.09 -36.05
CA GLN A 214 3.72 -6.56 -35.69
C GLN A 214 3.94 -6.37 -34.18
N SER A 215 4.43 -7.43 -33.55
CA SER A 215 4.75 -7.49 -32.13
C SER A 215 5.56 -6.27 -31.68
N LEU A 216 5.20 -5.70 -30.52
CA LEU A 216 5.80 -4.52 -29.85
C LEU A 216 7.31 -4.66 -29.51
N THR A 217 7.99 -5.67 -30.04
CA THR A 217 9.40 -5.97 -29.78
C THR A 217 10.37 -5.27 -30.73
N SER A 218 9.86 -4.65 -31.82
CA SER A 218 10.69 -3.90 -32.77
C SER A 218 10.54 -2.39 -32.55
N ASN A 219 11.66 -1.73 -32.24
CA ASN A 219 11.77 -0.28 -31.97
C ASN A 219 11.41 0.63 -33.18
N ASP A 220 10.94 0.08 -34.30
CA ASP A 220 10.71 0.79 -35.57
C ASP A 220 9.24 0.82 -36.00
N THR A 221 8.32 0.72 -35.03
CA THR A 221 6.88 0.67 -35.32
C THR A 221 6.34 2.05 -35.68
N VAL A 222 6.01 2.27 -36.95
CA VAL A 222 5.34 3.48 -37.43
C VAL A 222 3.88 3.47 -36.95
N LEU A 223 3.57 4.33 -35.98
CA LEU A 223 2.21 4.54 -35.50
C LEU A 223 1.52 5.60 -36.38
N VAL A 224 0.37 5.25 -36.95
CA VAL A 224 -0.44 6.19 -37.74
C VAL A 224 -1.49 6.82 -36.81
N PRO A 225 -1.49 8.15 -36.60
CA PRO A 225 -2.52 8.81 -35.83
C PRO A 225 -3.81 8.88 -36.65
N ILE A 226 -4.92 8.44 -36.06
CA ILE A 226 -6.25 8.50 -36.65
C ILE A 226 -7.15 9.34 -35.75
N GLU A 227 -7.81 10.33 -36.33
CA GLU A 227 -8.84 11.12 -35.67
C GLU A 227 -10.15 10.34 -35.59
N VAL A 228 -10.70 10.23 -34.38
CA VAL A 228 -11.96 9.56 -34.08
C VAL A 228 -12.86 10.47 -33.25
N SER A 229 -14.16 10.17 -33.20
CA SER A 229 -15.08 10.90 -32.31
C SER A 229 -14.75 10.61 -30.84
N PRO A 230 -15.11 11.51 -29.90
CA PRO A 230 -14.89 11.27 -28.47
C PRO A 230 -15.48 9.96 -27.95
N GLU A 231 -16.66 9.56 -28.46
CA GLU A 231 -17.35 8.32 -28.08
C GLU A 231 -16.61 7.09 -28.62
N GLN A 232 -16.13 7.15 -29.87
CA GLN A 232 -15.31 6.10 -30.47
C GLN A 232 -13.98 5.96 -29.73
N TRP A 233 -13.32 7.08 -29.41
CA TRP A 233 -12.09 7.10 -28.63
C TRP A 233 -12.29 6.45 -27.25
N LYS A 234 -13.36 6.84 -26.54
CA LYS A 234 -13.72 6.26 -25.24
C LYS A 234 -13.90 4.75 -25.35
N SER A 235 -14.67 4.28 -26.33
CA SER A 235 -14.89 2.84 -26.56
C SER A 235 -13.58 2.10 -26.84
N LEU A 236 -12.70 2.67 -27.67
CA LEU A 236 -11.39 2.09 -27.96
C LEU A 236 -10.52 2.01 -26.69
N MET A 237 -10.45 3.06 -25.90
CA MET A 237 -9.68 3.06 -24.65
C MET A 237 -10.26 2.09 -23.62
N TYR A 238 -11.59 1.97 -23.54
CA TYR A 238 -12.26 0.97 -22.68
C TYR A 238 -11.89 -0.45 -23.09
N ASN A 239 -11.87 -0.75 -24.39
CA ASN A 239 -11.46 -2.05 -24.89
C ASN A 239 -9.98 -2.35 -24.55
N VAL A 240 -9.10 -1.34 -24.63
CA VAL A 240 -7.70 -1.49 -24.20
C VAL A 240 -7.63 -1.83 -22.71
N VAL A 241 -8.27 -1.04 -21.85
CA VAL A 241 -8.29 -1.29 -20.39
C VAL A 241 -8.89 -2.66 -20.06
N LYS A 242 -10.02 -3.00 -20.70
CA LYS A 242 -10.70 -4.30 -20.53
C LYS A 242 -9.77 -5.45 -20.90
N SER A 243 -9.06 -5.33 -22.02
CA SER A 243 -8.10 -6.35 -22.48
C SER A 243 -6.91 -6.52 -21.54
N GLU A 244 -6.43 -5.44 -20.90
CA GLU A 244 -5.35 -5.52 -19.92
C GLU A 244 -5.81 -6.16 -18.60
N ILE A 245 -7.02 -5.85 -18.15
CA ILE A 245 -7.55 -6.36 -16.89
C ILE A 245 -8.00 -7.82 -17.01
N PHE A 246 -8.82 -8.12 -18.00
CA PHE A 246 -9.51 -9.41 -18.14
C PHE A 246 -8.89 -10.33 -19.19
N GLY A 247 -8.02 -9.80 -20.05
CA GLY A 247 -7.40 -10.52 -21.14
C GLY A 247 -8.23 -10.49 -22.44
N ILE A 248 -7.62 -11.01 -23.49
CA ILE A 248 -8.24 -11.30 -24.79
C ILE A 248 -8.25 -12.82 -24.92
N ASP A 249 -9.19 -13.37 -25.70
CA ASP A 249 -9.21 -14.79 -26.06
C ASP A 249 -7.81 -15.25 -26.53
N ASN A 250 -7.37 -16.43 -26.07
CA ASN A 250 -6.00 -16.99 -26.22
C ASN A 250 -4.86 -16.30 -25.44
N HIS A 251 -5.08 -15.15 -24.80
CA HIS A 251 -4.06 -14.43 -24.01
C HIS A 251 -4.55 -14.03 -22.60
N ARG A 252 -5.53 -14.75 -22.05
CA ARG A 252 -6.06 -14.53 -20.69
C ARG A 252 -4.97 -14.66 -19.61
N ASP A 253 -3.97 -15.51 -19.83
CA ASP A 253 -2.84 -15.76 -18.91
C ASP A 253 -1.99 -14.51 -18.63
N LYS A 254 -1.98 -13.55 -19.57
CA LYS A 254 -1.27 -12.28 -19.47
C LYS A 254 -2.12 -11.15 -18.86
N SER A 255 -3.37 -11.42 -18.50
CA SER A 255 -4.24 -10.43 -17.89
C SER A 255 -3.86 -10.12 -16.44
N PHE A 256 -4.25 -8.95 -15.96
CA PHE A 256 -4.06 -8.57 -14.57
C PHE A 256 -4.85 -9.50 -13.61
N VAL A 257 -6.05 -9.93 -13.98
CA VAL A 257 -6.83 -10.92 -13.20
C VAL A 257 -6.08 -12.25 -13.09
N ALA A 258 -5.55 -12.78 -14.19
CA ALA A 258 -4.79 -14.03 -14.18
C ALA A 258 -3.49 -13.92 -13.35
N PHE A 259 -2.88 -12.74 -13.28
CA PHE A 259 -1.75 -12.51 -12.39
C PHE A 259 -2.15 -12.55 -10.91
N ILE A 260 -3.28 -11.93 -10.53
CA ILE A 260 -3.80 -12.03 -9.15
C ILE A 260 -4.09 -13.51 -8.81
N GLU A 261 -4.74 -14.24 -9.72
CA GLU A 261 -4.99 -15.69 -9.58
C GLU A 261 -3.68 -16.46 -9.34
N ARG A 262 -2.63 -16.22 -10.15
CA ARG A 262 -1.31 -16.85 -9.98
C ARG A 262 -0.62 -16.48 -8.66
N LEU A 263 -0.75 -15.23 -8.20
CA LEU A 263 -0.21 -14.80 -6.92
C LEU A 263 -0.91 -15.54 -5.76
N GLU A 264 -2.24 -15.62 -5.79
CA GLU A 264 -3.02 -16.35 -4.80
C GLU A 264 -2.68 -17.84 -4.78
N GLU A 265 -2.60 -18.47 -5.95
CA GLU A 265 -2.23 -19.89 -6.07
C GLU A 265 -0.84 -20.14 -5.50
N ARG A 266 0.15 -19.31 -5.87
CA ARG A 266 1.51 -19.39 -5.36
C ARG A 266 1.54 -19.29 -3.84
N GLN A 267 0.83 -18.32 -3.27
CA GLN A 267 0.81 -18.11 -1.81
C GLN A 267 0.07 -19.23 -1.09
N THR A 268 -1.09 -19.64 -1.61
CA THR A 268 -1.86 -20.76 -1.05
C THR A 268 -1.00 -22.02 -0.99
N ARG A 269 -0.34 -22.37 -2.11
CA ARG A 269 0.57 -23.51 -2.16
C ARG A 269 1.73 -23.38 -1.17
N TRP A 270 2.32 -22.20 -1.04
CA TRP A 270 3.43 -21.99 -0.11
C TRP A 270 3.00 -22.11 1.36
N HIS A 271 1.79 -21.65 1.73
CA HIS A 271 1.27 -21.87 3.09
C HIS A 271 0.91 -23.33 3.38
N THR A 272 0.46 -24.08 2.37
CA THR A 272 0.18 -25.52 2.51
C THR A 272 1.46 -26.35 2.57
N LEU A 273 2.46 -26.01 1.77
CA LEU A 273 3.74 -26.71 1.70
C LEU A 273 4.90 -25.71 1.58
N PRO A 274 5.41 -25.20 2.72
CA PRO A 274 6.52 -24.28 2.70
C PRO A 274 7.76 -24.93 2.09
N THR A 275 8.33 -24.27 1.09
CA THR A 275 9.56 -24.71 0.40
C THR A 275 10.83 -24.11 1.00
N ALA A 276 10.68 -23.14 1.90
CA ALA A 276 11.77 -22.45 2.55
C ALA A 276 12.35 -23.30 3.71
N PRO A 277 13.65 -23.67 3.69
CA PRO A 277 14.26 -24.47 4.75
C PRO A 277 14.32 -23.74 6.10
N ASP A 278 14.30 -22.40 6.07
CA ASP A 278 14.34 -21.52 7.24
C ASP A 278 12.94 -21.18 7.79
N CYS A 279 11.89 -21.86 7.33
CA CYS A 279 10.53 -21.66 7.83
C CYS A 279 10.37 -22.18 9.27
N PRO A 280 9.98 -21.34 10.24
CA PRO A 280 9.79 -21.76 11.62
C PRO A 280 8.68 -22.83 11.76
N PRO A 281 8.89 -23.91 12.55
CA PRO A 281 7.85 -24.91 12.78
C PRO A 281 6.56 -24.34 13.38
N THR A 282 6.69 -23.33 14.24
CA THR A 282 5.57 -22.60 14.88
C THR A 282 4.69 -21.89 13.86
N TYR A 283 5.26 -21.47 12.73
CA TYR A 283 4.52 -20.81 11.65
C TYR A 283 3.58 -21.79 10.92
N GLN A 284 4.05 -23.02 10.69
CA GLN A 284 3.24 -24.05 10.02
C GLN A 284 2.02 -24.45 10.85
N SER A 285 2.19 -24.57 12.17
CA SER A 285 1.07 -24.81 13.09
C SER A 285 0.06 -23.66 13.09
N ALA A 286 0.52 -22.41 12.99
CA ALA A 286 -0.36 -21.24 12.94
C ALA A 286 -1.13 -21.13 11.62
N CYS A 287 -0.53 -21.50 10.49
CA CYS A 287 -1.24 -21.50 9.20
C CYS A 287 -2.27 -22.62 9.06
N SER A 288 -2.20 -23.64 9.91
CA SER A 288 -3.10 -24.79 9.89
C SER A 288 -4.36 -24.60 10.72
N SER A 289 -4.47 -23.52 11.50
CA SER A 289 -5.71 -23.20 12.22
C SER A 289 -6.78 -22.70 11.25
N SER A 290 -7.92 -23.40 11.21
CA SER A 290 -8.96 -23.28 10.19
C SER A 290 -9.66 -21.91 10.07
N ASP A 291 -9.47 -20.99 11.01
CA ASP A 291 -10.36 -19.82 11.13
C ASP A 291 -9.83 -18.52 10.52
N GLU A 292 -8.53 -18.39 10.21
CA GLU A 292 -7.97 -17.13 9.70
C GLU A 292 -7.06 -17.30 8.47
N LEU A 293 -7.30 -16.46 7.45
CA LEU A 293 -6.49 -16.43 6.24
C LEU A 293 -5.20 -15.62 6.48
N PRO A 294 -4.02 -16.12 6.04
CA PRO A 294 -2.77 -15.37 6.12
C PRO A 294 -2.88 -13.96 5.52
N LEU A 295 -2.21 -12.98 6.15
CA LEU A 295 -2.30 -11.57 5.77
C LEU A 295 -1.99 -11.32 4.28
N CYS A 296 -0.95 -11.96 3.73
CA CYS A 296 -0.58 -11.80 2.32
C CYS A 296 -1.70 -12.24 1.37
N LEU A 297 -2.44 -13.31 1.70
CA LEU A 297 -3.60 -13.77 0.96
C LEU A 297 -4.80 -12.82 1.14
N THR A 298 -5.01 -12.30 2.35
CA THR A 298 -6.05 -11.29 2.62
C THR A 298 -5.85 -10.03 1.79
N ILE A 299 -4.61 -9.50 1.72
CA ILE A 299 -4.27 -8.34 0.89
C ILE A 299 -4.46 -8.64 -0.59
N THR A 300 -4.01 -9.82 -1.05
CA THR A 300 -4.16 -10.20 -2.47
C THR A 300 -5.63 -10.28 -2.88
N LYS A 301 -6.50 -10.87 -2.04
CA LYS A 301 -7.94 -10.91 -2.27
C LYS A 301 -8.60 -9.54 -2.28
N ALA A 302 -8.06 -8.56 -1.54
CA ALA A 302 -8.56 -7.19 -1.56
C ALA A 302 -8.39 -6.54 -2.95
N ALA A 303 -7.29 -6.83 -3.66
CA ALA A 303 -7.08 -6.33 -5.02
C ALA A 303 -8.16 -6.81 -5.99
N ARG A 304 -8.60 -8.08 -5.89
CA ARG A 304 -9.70 -8.60 -6.72
C ARG A 304 -11.00 -7.84 -6.47
N LYS A 305 -11.34 -7.54 -5.22
CA LYS A 305 -12.54 -6.78 -4.86
C LYS A 305 -12.58 -5.37 -5.45
N VAL A 306 -11.41 -4.77 -5.71
CA VAL A 306 -11.33 -3.45 -6.38
C VAL A 306 -11.71 -3.55 -7.86
N LEU A 307 -11.53 -4.72 -8.49
CA LEU A 307 -11.85 -4.95 -9.90
C LEU A 307 -13.34 -5.26 -10.15
N ASP A 308 -14.09 -5.73 -9.14
CA ASP A 308 -15.50 -6.09 -9.31
C ASP A 308 -16.36 -4.94 -9.91
N PRO A 309 -16.24 -3.68 -9.44
CA PRO A 309 -16.99 -2.57 -10.03
C PRO A 309 -16.51 -2.21 -11.45
N ILE A 310 -15.25 -2.50 -11.79
CA ILE A 310 -14.67 -2.17 -13.10
C ILE A 310 -15.29 -3.03 -14.20
N ALA A 311 -15.56 -4.30 -13.91
CA ALA A 311 -16.19 -5.22 -14.87
C ALA A 311 -17.51 -4.64 -15.40
N SER A 312 -18.38 -4.16 -14.49
CA SER A 312 -19.67 -3.57 -14.84
C SER A 312 -19.57 -2.23 -15.58
N ILE A 313 -18.46 -1.49 -15.44
CA ILE A 313 -18.27 -0.20 -16.13
C ILE A 313 -17.78 -0.41 -17.57
N LEU A 314 -17.10 -1.53 -17.84
CA LEU A 314 -16.49 -1.86 -19.14
C LEU A 314 -17.34 -2.86 -19.97
N GLU A 315 -18.54 -3.20 -19.52
CA GLU A 315 -19.58 -3.90 -20.28
C GLU A 315 -20.45 -2.91 -21.06
#